data_AF-A0A0Q4NEY3-F1
#
_entry.id   AF-A0A0Q4NEY3-F1
#
_cell.length_a   1.000
_cell.length_b   1.000
_cell.length_c   1.000
_cell.angle_alpha   90.00
_cell.angle_beta   90.00
_cell.angle_gamma   90.00
#
_symmetry.space_group_name_H-M   'P 1'
#
loop_
_entity.id
_entity.type
_entity.pdbx_description
1 polymer ?
#
loop_
_entity_poly.entity_id
_entity_poly.type
_entity_poly.pdbx_seq_one_letter_code
_entity_poly.pdbx_strand_id
1 'polypeptide(L)' 'MRLSAENTVLANFGFKPYFSLNGAETTSTLGDDVVIHSGEVGVNVQWKGLGAKLNYAKSLKVENAADDSRINLSLNYIF' A
#
# COMPACT_ATOMS: atom_id res chain seq x y z
N MET A 1 29.98 14.30 28.08
CA MET A 1 28.64 14.83 27.79
C MET A 1 27.91 13.80 26.94
N ARG A 2 27.07 12.95 27.56
CA ARG A 2 26.21 12.04 26.80
C ARG A 2 25.01 12.86 26.37
N LEU A 3 24.87 13.10 25.07
CA LEU A 3 23.67 13.66 24.50
C LEU A 3 22.58 12.58 24.69
N SER A 4 21.82 12.69 25.78
CA SER A 4 20.57 11.96 25.92
C SER A 4 19.74 12.38 24.73
N ALA A 5 19.49 11.45 23.80
CA ALA A 5 18.46 11.62 22.79
C ALA A 5 17.13 11.64 23.54
N GLU A 6 16.81 12.77 24.17
CA GLU A 6 15.48 13.09 24.65
C GLU A 6 14.57 13.07 23.44
N ASN A 7 14.00 11.89 23.20
CA ASN A 7 12.72 11.61 22.57
C ASN A 7 12.28 12.68 21.56
N THR A 8 13.14 12.97 20.58
CA THR A 8 12.85 13.98 19.57
C THR A 8 11.64 13.47 18.79
N VAL A 9 10.59 14.27 18.68
CA VAL A 9 9.30 13.87 18.08
C VAL A 9 9.47 13.19 16.71
N LEU A 10 10.56 13.51 16.02
CA LEU A 10 10.96 13.01 14.71
C LEU A 10 11.65 11.64 14.72
N ALA A 11 12.30 11.22 15.81
CA ALA A 11 13.02 9.94 15.86
C ALA A 11 12.08 8.72 15.78
N ASN A 12 10.82 8.91 16.17
CA ASN A 12 9.76 7.89 16.11
C ASN A 12 8.77 8.14 14.97
N PHE A 13 9.04 9.09 14.07
CA PHE A 13 8.19 9.39 12.92
C PHE A 13 8.74 8.67 11.68
N GLY A 14 8.04 7.64 11.21
CA GLY A 14 8.34 6.93 9.98
C GLY A 14 7.39 7.36 8.87
N PHE A 15 7.92 7.89 7.76
CA PHE A 15 7.17 8.13 6.53
C PHE A 15 7.77 7.28 5.41
N LYS A 16 6.97 6.39 4.83
CA LYS A 16 7.43 5.46 3.79
C LYS A 16 6.45 5.46 2.62
N PRO A 17 6.72 6.25 1.56
CA PRO A 17 5.98 6.12 0.32
C PRO A 17 6.37 4.81 -0.36
N TYR A 18 5.45 4.22 -1.11
CA TYR A 18 5.75 3.03 -1.90
C TYR A 18 4.91 3.00 -3.17
N PHE A 19 5.41 2.20 -4.11
CA PHE A 19 4.75 1.87 -5.36
C PHE A 19 4.89 0.36 -5.58
N SER A 20 3.82 -0.28 -6.04
CA SER A 20 3.78 -1.70 -6.34
C SER A 20 3.04 -1.93 -7.65
N LEU A 21 3.60 -2.77 -8.50
CA LEU A 21 2.93 -3.33 -9.67
C LEU A 21 2.77 -4.82 -9.42
N ASN A 22 1.54 -5.32 -9.49
CA ASN A 22 1.25 -6.74 -9.37
C ASN A 22 0.54 -7.20 -10.64
N GLY A 23 1.14 -8.17 -11.32
CA GLY A 23 0.53 -8.86 -12.45
C GLY A 23 0.28 -10.31 -12.07
N ALA A 24 -0.94 -10.80 -12.32
CA ALA A 24 -1.25 -12.22 -12.27
C ALA A 24 -1.90 -12.62 -13.60
N GLU A 25 -1.31 -13.61 -14.26
CA GLU A 25 -1.88 -14.27 -15.43
C GLU A 25 -2.65 -15.48 -14.93
N THR A 26 -3.96 -15.51 -15.16
CA THR A 26 -4.78 -16.69 -14.88
C THR A 26 -5.54 -17.08 -16.14
N THR A 27 -5.41 -18.34 -16.55
CA THR A 27 -6.23 -18.89 -17.62
C THR A 27 -7.59 -19.26 -17.02
N SER A 28 -8.67 -18.69 -17.57
CA SER A 28 -10.03 -19.06 -17.18
C SER A 28 -10.32 -20.50 -17.61
N THR A 29 -11.15 -21.23 -16.85
CA THR A 29 -11.63 -22.58 -17.24
C THR A 29 -12.43 -22.57 -18.54
N LEU A 30 -12.78 -21.39 -19.06
CA LEU A 30 -13.47 -21.18 -20.33
C LEU A 30 -12.51 -20.99 -21.52
N GLY A 31 -11.19 -21.04 -21.31
CA GLY A 31 -10.18 -20.93 -22.37
C GLY A 31 -9.75 -19.50 -22.73
N ASP A 32 -10.37 -18.49 -22.14
CA ASP A 32 -9.93 -17.09 -22.27
C ASP A 32 -8.82 -16.78 -21.26
N ASP A 33 -7.73 -16.18 -21.74
CA ASP A 33 -6.67 -15.66 -20.90
C ASP A 33 -7.15 -14.40 -20.18
N VAL A 34 -7.19 -14.43 -18.85
CA VAL A 34 -7.49 -13.26 -18.03
C VAL A 34 -6.20 -12.74 -17.44
N VAL A 35 -5.69 -11.67 -18.03
CA VAL A 35 -4.51 -10.98 -17.52
C VAL A 35 -4.96 -9.84 -16.61
N ILE A 36 -4.65 -9.94 -15.32
CA ILE A 36 -4.94 -8.89 -14.34
C ILE A 36 -3.64 -8.17 -13.99
N HIS A 37 -3.48 -6.96 -14.51
CA HIS A 37 -2.45 -6.04 -14.05
C HIS A 37 -3.05 -5.01 -13.10
N SER A 38 -2.39 -4.80 -11.96
CA SER A 38 -2.78 -3.78 -10.99
C SER A 38 -1.57 -2.97 -10.54
N GLY A 39 -1.79 -1.69 -10.28
CA GLY A 39 -0.81 -0.79 -9.69
C GLY A 39 -1.33 -0.20 -8.40
N GLU A 40 -0.45 -0.05 -7.41
CA GLU A 40 -0.74 0.58 -6.13
C GLU A 40 0.32 1.63 -5.80
N VAL A 41 -0.14 2.80 -5.37
CA VAL A 41 0.69 3.84 -4.75
C VAL A 41 0.17 4.11 -3.36
N GLY A 42 1.07 4.33 -2.41
CA GLY A 42 0.64 4.60 -1.04
C GLY A 42 1.71 5.18 -0.16
N VAL A 43 1.29 5.47 1.06
CA VAL A 43 2.11 6.01 2.13
C VAL A 43 1.81 5.29 3.42
N ASN A 44 2.87 4.92 4.13
CA ASN A 44 2.78 4.45 5.51
C ASN A 44 3.37 5.52 6.43
N VAL A 45 2.61 5.86 7.46
CA VAL A 45 3.01 6.78 8.53
C VAL A 45 3.02 6.01 9.84
N GLN A 46 4.10 6.10 10.60
CA GLN A 46 4.21 5.53 11.94
C GLN A 46 4.64 6.60 12.92
N TRP A 47 3.96 6.68 14.06
CA TRP A 47 4.31 7.61 15.13
C TRP A 47 3.96 7.04 16.51
N LYS A 48 4.96 6.78 17.34
CA LYS A 48 4.79 6.41 18.77
C LYS A 48 3.73 5.31 19.01
N GLY A 49 3.82 4.20 18.27
CA GLY A 49 2.88 3.08 18.37
C GLY A 49 1.60 3.21 17.53
N LEU A 50 1.28 4.41 17.04
CA LEU A 50 0.26 4.61 16.01
C LEU A 50 0.85 4.32 14.63
N GLY A 51 0.11 3.58 13.81
CA GLY A 51 0.39 3.37 12.40
C GLY A 51 -0.83 3.78 11.57
N ALA A 52 -0.57 4.41 10.44
CA ALA A 52 -1.57 4.73 9.43
C ALA A 52 -1.02 4.34 8.06
N LYS A 53 -1.84 3.67 7.26
CA LYS A 53 -1.55 3.34 5.87
C LYS A 53 -2.66 3.89 4.99
N LEU A 54 -2.29 4.67 3.98
CA LEU A 54 -3.19 5.17 2.95
C LEU A 54 -2.65 4.74 1.59
N ASN A 55 -3.47 4.08 0.78
CA ASN A 55 -3.08 3.69 -0.58
C ASN A 55 -4.21 3.82 -1.59
N TYR A 56 -3.82 4.12 -2.82
CA TYR A 56 -4.66 4.09 -4.00
C TYR A 56 -4.21 2.95 -4.90
N ALA A 57 -5.11 2.04 -5.23
CA ALA A 57 -4.87 0.92 -6.12
C ALA A 57 -5.79 1.02 -7.33
N LYS A 58 -5.27 0.70 -8.52
CA LYS A 58 -6.02 0.70 -9.76
C LYS A 58 -5.65 -0.51 -10.63
N SER A 59 -6.66 -1.10 -11.27
CA SER A 59 -6.46 -2.09 -12.34
C SER A 59 -5.94 -1.40 -13.61
N LEU A 60 -4.81 -1.85 -14.12
CA LEU A 60 -4.11 -1.26 -15.29
C LEU A 60 -4.55 -1.88 -16.61
N LYS A 61 -4.83 -3.20 -16.59
CA LYS A 61 -5.39 -3.92 -17.72
C LYS A 61 -6.18 -5.10 -17.16
N VAL A 62 -7.47 -5.14 -17.50
CA VAL A 62 -8.29 -6.33 -17.33
C VAL A 62 -9.03 -6.53 -18.64
N GLU A 63 -8.72 -7.60 -19.35
CA GLU A 63 -9.54 -8.00 -20.50
C GLU A 63 -10.87 -8.53 -19.94
N ASN A 64 -12.00 -8.01 -20.43
CA ASN A 64 -13.36 -8.36 -20.01
C ASN A 64 -13.78 -7.98 -18.56
N ALA A 65 -13.13 -7.04 -17.88
CA ALA A 65 -13.66 -6.49 -16.64
C ALA A 65 -13.71 -4.95 -16.64
N ALA A 66 -14.64 -4.40 -15.86
CA ALA A 66 -14.77 -2.96 -15.65
C ALA A 66 -13.53 -2.39 -14.93
N ASP A 67 -13.18 -1.15 -15.24
CA ASP A 67 -12.16 -0.38 -14.53
C ASP A 67 -12.47 -0.36 -13.02
N ASP A 68 -11.67 -1.08 -12.23
CA ASP A 68 -11.77 -1.11 -10.77
C ASP A 68 -10.60 -0.34 -10.15
N SER A 69 -10.93 0.66 -9.35
CA SER A 69 -9.97 1.43 -8.55
C SER A 69 -10.48 1.60 -7.13
N ARG A 70 -9.54 1.58 -6.17
CA ARG A 70 -9.84 1.50 -4.74
C ARG A 70 -8.92 2.42 -3.95
N ILE A 71 -9.48 3.05 -2.93
CA ILE A 71 -8.72 3.77 -1.90
C ILE A 71 -8.85 2.96 -0.61
N ASN A 72 -7.72 2.65 0.02
CA ASN A 72 -7.68 1.94 1.29
C ASN A 72 -7.03 2.82 2.35
N LEU A 73 -7.69 2.91 3.51
CA LEU A 73 -7.16 3.53 4.71
C LEU A 73 -7.14 2.47 5.82
N SER A 74 -6.01 2.31 6.49
CA SER A 74 -5.87 1.43 7.65
C SER A 74 -5.20 2.20 8.79
N LEU A 75 -5.75 2.08 9.99
CA LEU A 75 -5.22 2.67 11.21
C LEU A 75 -4.95 1.54 12.21
N ASN A 76 -3.81 1.58 12.89
CA ASN A 76 -3.46 0.62 13.91
C ASN A 76 -2.79 1.30 15.10
N TYR A 77 -2.93 0.70 16.28
CA TYR A 77 -2.25 1.12 17.50
C TYR A 77 -1.65 -0.11 18.18
N ILE A 78 -0.36 -0.04 18.53
CA ILE A 78 0.37 -1.08 19.24
C ILE A 78 0.60 -0.57 20.67
N PHE A 79 0.06 -1.29 21.65
CA PHE A 79 0.20 -1.04 23.09
C PHE A 79 1.29 -1.92 23.71
#